data_AF-A0A956KGT7-F1
#
_entry.id   AF-A0A956KGT7-F1
#
_cell.length_a   1.000
_cell.length_b   1.000
_cell.length_c   1.000
_cell.angle_alpha   90.00
_cell.angle_beta   90.00
_cell.angle_gamma   90.00
#
_symmetry.space_group_name_H-M   'P 1'
#
loop_
_entity.id
_entity.type
_entity.pdbx_description
1 polymer ?
#
loop_
_entity_poly.entity_id
_entity_poly.type
_entity_poly.pdbx_seq_one_letter_code
_entity_poly.pdbx_strand_id
1 'polypeptide(L)'
;MGAVVKLKHTYYAGSAVSVYDQFVAVHLAVTSLSGAQTVDGAHGGPAFLAWHREYLRRFEVALQSVDPRVTIPYWNWGLGPIAETTAIFVADKIGPMGSGGASGFEVGTGYLAQAPNTVNPLGWAIRQELQPLGAALQRNKALDTGAGWPTVTSVGSALGQGAYHLFRPALEQSPHHNQIHVRVGRDMARMTSPNDPVFWLHHAQVDRLWAKWQETHPGLPNYNPMQSGGVGHRANDMMWPWDGGASKTTILGIAQLLPSYAGTDIVRCRDVIDHRALGYCYDDEAGCPCENRVIEPTTMIRGEEGPSAVWAEEPPTTLRFGEEEPVTTLALGEEGPITRVEDGPITRAEDIVLTQREDPPGFVPPRRRGGGGGPFGDF
;
A
#
# COMPACT_ATOMS: atom_id res chain seq x y z
N MET A 1 -12.64 6.17 -0.99
CA MET A 1 -12.45 7.17 0.10
C MET A 1 -13.54 7.17 1.15
N GLY A 2 -14.83 7.21 0.81
CA GLY A 2 -15.90 7.17 1.82
C GLY A 2 -15.78 6.02 2.84
N ALA A 3 -15.52 4.79 2.39
CA ALA A 3 -15.28 3.65 3.28
C ALA A 3 -14.05 3.83 4.18
N VAL A 4 -12.93 4.37 3.65
CA VAL A 4 -11.72 4.68 4.42
C VAL A 4 -11.99 5.69 5.54
N VAL A 5 -12.69 6.79 5.21
CA VAL A 5 -13.10 7.80 6.19
C VAL A 5 -14.03 7.19 7.23
N LYS A 6 -14.99 6.34 6.82
CA LYS A 6 -15.86 5.65 7.78
C LYS A 6 -15.08 4.77 8.74
N LEU A 7 -14.10 3.97 8.28
CA LEU A 7 -13.25 3.16 9.15
C LEU A 7 -12.41 4.00 10.11
N LYS A 8 -11.94 5.17 9.67
CA LYS A 8 -11.18 6.12 10.50
C LYS A 8 -12.01 6.71 11.66
N HIS A 9 -13.32 6.65 11.55
CA HIS A 9 -14.26 7.16 12.56
C HIS A 9 -15.15 6.07 13.17
N THR A 10 -14.86 4.79 12.89
CA THR A 10 -15.58 3.64 13.48
C THR A 10 -14.71 3.01 14.55
N TYR A 11 -15.30 2.67 15.69
CA TYR A 11 -14.62 2.08 16.84
C TYR A 11 -15.31 0.78 17.22
N TYR A 12 -14.53 -0.28 17.45
CA TYR A 12 -15.07 -1.48 18.08
C TYR A 12 -15.33 -1.22 19.58
N ALA A 13 -16.32 -1.91 20.14
CA ALA A 13 -16.62 -1.83 21.56
C ALA A 13 -15.36 -2.12 22.40
N GLY A 14 -15.02 -1.21 23.31
CA GLY A 14 -13.84 -1.31 24.16
C GLY A 14 -12.51 -0.93 23.50
N SER A 15 -12.48 -0.56 22.22
CA SER A 15 -11.26 -0.07 21.57
C SER A 15 -11.06 1.43 21.81
N ALA A 16 -9.83 1.81 22.15
CA ALA A 16 -9.43 3.22 22.31
C ALA A 16 -9.16 3.94 20.97
N VAL A 17 -9.10 3.18 19.87
CA VAL A 17 -8.71 3.67 18.55
C VAL A 17 -9.66 3.20 17.46
N SER A 18 -9.72 3.95 16.36
CA SER A 18 -10.58 3.61 15.23
C SER A 18 -10.15 2.29 14.58
N VAL A 19 -11.04 1.67 13.81
CA VAL A 19 -10.73 0.48 13.02
C VAL A 19 -9.54 0.75 12.09
N TYR A 20 -9.48 1.94 11.47
CA TYR A 20 -8.33 2.31 10.63
C TYR A 20 -7.02 2.39 11.44
N ASP A 21 -7.06 3.02 12.61
CA ASP A 21 -5.89 3.20 13.47
C ASP A 21 -5.35 1.87 14.04
N GLN A 22 -6.20 0.86 14.19
CA GLN A 22 -5.78 -0.50 14.53
C GLN A 22 -4.87 -1.11 13.46
N PHE A 23 -5.14 -0.87 12.17
CA PHE A 23 -4.25 -1.31 11.09
C PHE A 23 -2.88 -0.63 11.20
N VAL A 24 -2.86 0.70 11.39
CA VAL A 24 -1.61 1.45 11.61
C VAL A 24 -0.82 0.87 12.80
N ALA A 25 -1.50 0.59 13.91
CA ALA A 25 -0.89 0.01 15.10
C ALA A 25 -0.29 -1.39 14.83
N VAL A 26 -0.98 -2.23 14.06
CA VAL A 26 -0.49 -3.56 13.65
C VAL A 26 0.78 -3.46 12.82
N HIS A 27 0.81 -2.57 11.82
CA HIS A 27 1.98 -2.38 10.97
C HIS A 27 3.20 -1.81 11.74
N LEU A 28 2.97 -0.95 12.73
CA LEU A 28 4.05 -0.52 13.63
C LEU A 28 4.52 -1.67 14.52
N ALA A 29 3.58 -2.41 15.11
CA ALA A 29 3.85 -3.45 16.10
C ALA A 29 4.62 -4.66 15.54
N VAL A 30 4.41 -5.03 14.27
CA VAL A 30 5.09 -6.17 13.63
C VAL A 30 6.60 -5.98 13.47
N THR A 31 7.09 -4.74 13.59
CA THR A 31 8.51 -4.41 13.43
C THR A 31 9.39 -4.87 14.59
N SER A 32 8.78 -5.16 15.74
CA SER A 32 9.50 -5.63 16.92
C SER A 32 8.67 -6.61 17.72
N LEU A 33 9.07 -7.88 17.68
CA LEU A 33 8.34 -9.02 18.22
C LEU A 33 9.17 -9.80 19.25
N SER A 34 8.47 -10.51 20.12
CA SER A 34 9.00 -11.48 21.08
C SER A 34 8.07 -12.71 21.16
N GLY A 35 8.57 -13.81 21.72
CA GLY A 35 7.85 -15.08 21.77
C GLY A 35 8.34 -16.03 20.69
N ALA A 36 7.43 -16.60 19.90
CA ALA A 36 7.81 -17.49 18.80
C ALA A 36 8.58 -16.74 17.68
N GLN A 37 8.15 -15.53 17.34
CA GLN A 37 8.84 -14.63 16.41
C GLN A 37 9.64 -13.58 17.19
N THR A 38 10.92 -13.41 16.83
CA THR A 38 11.86 -12.49 17.52
C THR A 38 12.53 -11.50 16.55
N VAL A 39 12.01 -11.39 15.33
CA VAL A 39 12.50 -10.50 14.27
C VAL A 39 11.31 -9.72 13.70
N ASP A 40 11.58 -8.69 12.89
CA ASP A 40 10.54 -8.00 12.12
C ASP A 40 9.78 -9.03 11.27
N GLY A 41 8.46 -9.14 11.47
CA GLY A 41 7.65 -10.16 10.80
C GLY A 41 7.25 -9.80 9.36
N ALA A 42 7.39 -8.53 8.97
CA ALA A 42 6.80 -7.98 7.75
C ALA A 42 7.81 -7.31 6.81
N HIS A 43 9.02 -6.98 7.25
CA HIS A 43 10.00 -6.24 6.44
C HIS A 43 11.38 -6.91 6.43
N GLY A 44 12.16 -6.64 5.38
CA GLY A 44 13.52 -7.10 5.18
C GLY A 44 13.67 -8.61 4.93
N GLY A 45 12.63 -9.38 5.22
CA GLY A 45 12.62 -10.83 5.19
C GLY A 45 11.73 -11.45 4.10
N PRO A 46 11.82 -12.77 3.91
CA PRO A 46 11.01 -13.51 2.94
C PRO A 46 9.50 -13.29 3.06
N ALA A 47 8.98 -13.05 4.27
CA ALA A 47 7.53 -12.83 4.48
C ALA A 47 7.02 -11.49 3.96
N PHE A 48 7.88 -10.56 3.53
CA PHE A 48 7.48 -9.22 3.12
C PHE A 48 6.24 -9.21 2.21
N LEU A 49 6.27 -9.98 1.12
CA LEU A 49 5.16 -10.00 0.15
C LEU A 49 3.93 -10.75 0.70
N ALA A 50 4.13 -11.87 1.40
CA ALA A 50 3.05 -12.66 1.98
C ALA A 50 2.29 -11.91 3.08
N TRP A 51 3.03 -11.26 3.98
CA TRP A 51 2.46 -10.50 5.10
C TRP A 51 1.64 -9.31 4.59
N HIS A 52 2.20 -8.52 3.66
CA HIS A 52 1.50 -7.36 3.11
C HIS A 52 0.29 -7.75 2.27
N ARG A 53 0.30 -8.90 1.58
CA ARG A 53 -0.87 -9.45 0.89
C ARG A 53 -2.02 -9.74 1.86
N GLU A 54 -1.76 -10.45 2.94
CA GLU A 54 -2.79 -10.74 3.94
C GLU A 54 -3.27 -9.46 4.64
N TYR A 55 -2.35 -8.52 4.88
CA TYR A 55 -2.66 -7.22 5.46
C TYR A 55 -3.60 -6.40 4.55
N LEU A 56 -3.35 -6.37 3.23
CA LEU A 56 -4.24 -5.80 2.22
C LEU A 56 -5.59 -6.49 2.21
N ARG A 57 -5.62 -7.82 2.19
CA ARG A 57 -6.86 -8.61 2.17
C ARG A 57 -7.76 -8.28 3.36
N ARG A 58 -7.18 -8.17 4.56
CA ARG A 58 -7.94 -7.80 5.78
C ARG A 58 -8.42 -6.36 5.74
N PHE A 59 -7.63 -5.44 5.21
CA PHE A 59 -8.07 -4.05 5.04
C PHE A 59 -9.22 -3.96 4.03
N GLU A 60 -9.15 -4.70 2.93
CA GLU A 60 -10.24 -4.76 1.94
C GLU A 60 -11.52 -5.32 2.55
N VAL A 61 -11.45 -6.42 3.33
CA VAL A 61 -12.60 -6.96 4.07
C VAL A 61 -13.18 -5.92 5.03
N ALA A 62 -12.34 -5.14 5.72
CA ALA A 62 -12.82 -4.06 6.58
C ALA A 62 -13.52 -2.96 5.76
N LEU A 63 -13.00 -2.57 4.59
CA LEU A 63 -13.68 -1.63 3.70
C LEU A 63 -15.01 -2.17 3.18
N GLN A 64 -15.07 -3.46 2.85
CA GLN A 64 -16.27 -4.15 2.36
C GLN A 64 -17.36 -4.28 3.42
N SER A 65 -16.99 -4.26 4.72
CA SER A 65 -17.96 -4.15 5.81
C SER A 65 -18.72 -2.82 5.80
N VAL A 66 -18.17 -1.78 5.17
CA VAL A 66 -18.82 -0.48 4.96
C VAL A 66 -19.56 -0.44 3.61
N ASP A 67 -18.90 -0.84 2.53
CA ASP A 67 -19.51 -0.98 1.20
C ASP A 67 -18.93 -2.21 0.48
N PRO A 68 -19.72 -3.29 0.28
CA PRO A 68 -19.24 -4.57 -0.23
C PRO A 68 -18.70 -4.52 -1.67
N ARG A 69 -18.87 -3.39 -2.38
CA ARG A 69 -18.35 -3.20 -3.74
C ARG A 69 -16.94 -2.63 -3.76
N VAL A 70 -16.42 -2.20 -2.61
CA VAL A 70 -15.10 -1.58 -2.53
C VAL A 70 -14.03 -2.65 -2.70
N THR A 71 -13.10 -2.38 -3.62
CA THR A 71 -11.82 -3.05 -3.72
C THR A 71 -10.69 -2.03 -3.56
N ILE A 72 -9.48 -2.49 -3.25
CA ILE A 72 -8.29 -1.65 -3.14
C ILE A 72 -7.69 -1.47 -4.54
N PRO A 73 -7.73 -0.26 -5.13
CA PRO A 73 -7.02 -0.01 -6.38
C PRO A 73 -5.51 0.03 -6.13
N TYR A 74 -4.71 -0.27 -7.16
CA TYR A 74 -3.27 -0.12 -7.11
C TYR A 74 -2.80 1.20 -7.74
N TRP A 75 -1.66 1.72 -7.27
CA TRP A 75 -1.00 2.87 -7.87
C TRP A 75 0.16 2.41 -8.76
N ASN A 76 -0.03 2.50 -10.08
CA ASN A 76 0.96 2.03 -11.05
C ASN A 76 2.16 2.97 -11.22
N TRP A 77 2.96 3.12 -10.16
CA TRP A 77 4.15 3.99 -10.15
C TRP A 77 5.28 3.52 -11.08
N GLY A 78 5.16 2.34 -11.71
CA GLY A 78 6.19 1.76 -12.58
C GLY A 78 6.24 2.32 -14.00
N LEU A 79 5.30 3.17 -14.40
CA LEU A 79 5.17 3.65 -15.79
C LEU A 79 6.11 4.82 -16.18
N GLY A 80 6.84 5.42 -15.23
CA GLY A 80 7.73 6.56 -15.50
C GLY A 80 7.16 7.93 -15.06
N PRO A 81 7.76 9.07 -15.49
CA PRO A 81 7.72 10.30 -14.71
C PRO A 81 6.37 11.04 -14.64
N ILE A 82 5.98 11.33 -13.40
CA ILE A 82 5.11 12.38 -12.82
C ILE A 82 3.69 12.56 -13.35
N ALA A 83 3.46 12.67 -14.66
CA ALA A 83 2.13 13.04 -15.16
C ALA A 83 1.07 11.98 -14.82
N GLU A 84 1.48 10.71 -14.77
CA GLU A 84 0.61 9.59 -14.34
C GLU A 84 0.80 9.21 -12.86
N THR A 85 2.00 9.36 -12.29
CA THR A 85 2.24 8.98 -10.88
C THR A 85 1.65 9.98 -9.87
N THR A 86 1.41 11.24 -10.28
CA THR A 86 0.83 12.28 -9.39
C THR A 86 -0.67 12.49 -9.54
N ALA A 87 -1.31 11.84 -10.53
CA ALA A 87 -2.73 12.01 -10.81
C ALA A 87 -3.66 11.55 -9.67
N ILE A 88 -3.13 10.84 -8.67
CA ILE A 88 -3.84 10.44 -7.46
C ILE A 88 -3.77 11.50 -6.34
N PHE A 89 -2.76 12.39 -6.39
CA PHE A 89 -2.54 13.44 -5.38
C PHE A 89 -3.34 14.71 -5.69
N VAL A 90 -4.66 14.54 -5.79
CA VAL A 90 -5.64 15.61 -5.99
C VAL A 90 -6.72 15.52 -4.91
N ALA A 91 -7.36 16.66 -4.61
CA ALA A 91 -8.22 16.81 -3.44
C ALA A 91 -9.41 15.83 -3.40
N ASP A 92 -9.98 15.48 -4.54
CA ASP A 92 -11.10 14.55 -4.69
C ASP A 92 -10.70 13.06 -4.65
N LYS A 93 -9.39 12.76 -4.62
CA LYS A 93 -8.83 11.41 -4.51
C LYS A 93 -8.10 11.22 -3.18
N ILE A 94 -6.77 11.12 -3.22
CA ILE A 94 -5.90 10.84 -2.07
C ILE A 94 -5.34 12.14 -1.46
N GLY A 95 -5.84 13.30 -1.86
CA GLY A 95 -5.40 14.60 -1.35
C GLY A 95 -4.06 15.05 -1.96
N PRO A 96 -3.77 16.36 -1.97
CA PRO A 96 -2.54 16.88 -2.57
C PRO A 96 -1.27 16.48 -1.79
N MET A 97 -0.12 16.64 -2.45
CA MET A 97 1.18 16.64 -1.78
C MET A 97 1.36 17.94 -0.97
N GLY A 98 1.94 17.85 0.22
CA GLY A 98 2.28 19.01 1.07
C GLY A 98 3.39 19.86 0.44
N SER A 99 3.18 21.18 0.35
CA SER A 99 3.96 22.08 -0.52
C SER A 99 5.22 22.70 0.11
N GLY A 100 5.46 22.54 1.40
CA GLY A 100 6.58 23.17 2.13
C GLY A 100 6.32 24.61 2.62
N GLY A 101 5.07 25.11 2.55
CA GLY A 101 4.69 26.52 2.81
C GLY A 101 4.23 26.84 4.24
N ALA A 102 3.30 27.80 4.44
CA ALA A 102 2.78 28.18 5.77
C ALA A 102 2.09 27.01 6.52
N SER A 103 1.54 26.04 5.79
CA SER A 103 1.04 24.75 6.29
C SER A 103 2.11 23.65 6.27
N GLY A 104 3.38 24.00 6.06
CA GLY A 104 4.53 23.12 6.04
C GLY A 104 4.37 21.95 5.09
N PHE A 105 4.02 20.79 5.61
CA PHE A 105 3.93 19.53 4.88
C PHE A 105 2.53 18.96 4.87
N GLU A 106 1.56 19.67 5.43
CA GLU A 106 0.22 19.15 5.66
C GLU A 106 -0.57 18.97 4.36
N VAL A 107 -1.35 17.89 4.30
CA VAL A 107 -2.39 17.69 3.31
C VAL A 107 -3.57 18.58 3.71
N GLY A 108 -3.63 19.80 3.18
CA GLY A 108 -4.57 20.82 3.65
C GLY A 108 -6.00 20.76 3.08
N THR A 109 -6.27 19.90 2.09
CA THR A 109 -7.58 19.81 1.42
C THR A 109 -7.97 18.37 1.09
N GLY A 110 -9.25 18.17 0.76
CA GLY A 110 -9.76 16.86 0.36
C GLY A 110 -10.14 15.97 1.54
N TYR A 111 -10.30 14.68 1.28
CA TYR A 111 -10.70 13.70 2.29
C TYR A 111 -9.73 13.58 3.47
N LEU A 112 -8.47 13.96 3.29
CA LEU A 112 -7.38 13.72 4.24
C LEU A 112 -6.92 15.00 4.96
N ALA A 113 -7.64 16.10 4.79
CA ALA A 113 -7.37 17.30 5.59
C ALA A 113 -7.73 17.05 7.05
N GLN A 114 -6.88 17.55 7.96
CA GLN A 114 -7.09 17.40 9.40
C GLN A 114 -8.43 17.97 9.83
N ALA A 115 -8.69 19.23 9.47
CA ALA A 115 -9.92 19.91 9.79
C ALA A 115 -11.09 19.41 8.93
N PRO A 116 -12.30 19.31 9.50
CA PRO A 116 -13.53 19.09 8.74
C PRO A 116 -13.66 20.05 7.55
N ASN A 117 -14.16 19.52 6.43
CA ASN A 117 -14.41 20.27 5.22
C ASN A 117 -15.62 19.70 4.45
N THR A 118 -15.90 20.25 3.27
CA THR A 118 -17.07 19.89 2.46
C THR A 118 -17.05 18.45 1.94
N VAL A 119 -15.88 17.85 1.71
CA VAL A 119 -15.77 16.47 1.22
C VAL A 119 -15.55 15.46 2.34
N ASN A 120 -15.01 15.88 3.48
CA ASN A 120 -14.92 15.09 4.70
C ASN A 120 -15.36 15.93 5.92
N PRO A 121 -16.63 15.85 6.33
CA PRO A 121 -17.14 16.61 7.47
C PRO A 121 -16.64 16.10 8.83
N LEU A 122 -15.96 14.95 8.87
CA LEU A 122 -15.39 14.39 10.11
C LEU A 122 -13.90 14.75 10.27
N GLY A 123 -13.25 15.26 9.23
CA GLY A 123 -11.80 15.50 9.21
C GLY A 123 -10.96 14.22 9.23
N TRP A 124 -9.64 14.39 9.23
CA TRP A 124 -8.64 13.32 9.23
C TRP A 124 -7.53 13.62 10.24
N ALA A 125 -7.78 13.26 11.50
CA ALA A 125 -6.79 13.43 12.56
C ALA A 125 -5.98 12.15 12.77
N ILE A 126 -4.66 12.26 12.68
CA ILE A 126 -3.76 11.18 13.06
C ILE A 126 -3.49 11.26 14.57
N ARG A 127 -3.45 10.10 15.21
CA ARG A 127 -3.21 9.99 16.65
C ARG A 127 -1.74 10.21 16.97
N GLN A 128 -1.47 10.94 18.06
CA GLN A 128 -0.10 11.22 18.51
C GLN A 128 0.65 9.95 18.90
N GLU A 129 -0.04 8.93 19.43
CA GLU A 129 0.56 7.63 19.75
C GLU A 129 0.99 6.86 18.49
N LEU A 130 0.41 7.20 17.34
CA LEU A 130 0.66 6.56 16.05
C LEU A 130 1.50 7.42 15.10
N GLN A 131 1.92 8.62 15.49
CA GLN A 131 3.04 9.34 14.88
C GLN A 131 3.44 10.61 15.66
N PRO A 132 4.73 11.03 15.56
CA PRO A 132 5.20 12.24 16.24
C PRO A 132 5.07 13.52 15.40
N LEU A 133 4.59 13.47 14.15
CA LEU A 133 4.52 14.65 13.26
C LEU A 133 3.30 15.55 13.52
N GLY A 134 2.49 15.22 14.53
CA GLY A 134 1.25 15.92 14.84
C GLY A 134 0.04 15.27 14.17
N ALA A 135 -1.12 15.91 14.34
CA ALA A 135 -2.41 15.32 13.97
C ALA A 135 -2.78 15.48 12.49
N ALA A 136 -2.13 16.38 11.75
CA ALA A 136 -2.33 16.51 10.32
C ALA A 136 -1.50 15.49 9.55
N LEU A 137 -2.07 14.89 8.52
CA LEU A 137 -1.33 14.09 7.54
C LEU A 137 -0.30 14.97 6.83
N GLN A 138 0.94 14.52 6.75
CA GLN A 138 2.04 15.23 6.14
C GLN A 138 2.65 14.45 4.96
N ARG A 139 3.01 15.20 3.90
CA ARG A 139 3.73 14.73 2.70
C ARG A 139 4.73 15.79 2.24
N ASN A 140 5.72 15.41 1.44
CA ASN A 140 6.75 16.34 0.98
C ASN A 140 6.85 16.42 -0.54
N LYS A 141 6.18 17.42 -1.14
CA LYS A 141 6.23 17.68 -2.59
C LYS A 141 7.65 17.93 -3.11
N ALA A 142 8.57 18.43 -2.28
CA ALA A 142 9.94 18.66 -2.72
C ALA A 142 10.73 17.37 -3.01
N LEU A 143 10.25 16.20 -2.53
CA LEU A 143 10.85 14.90 -2.82
C LEU A 143 10.31 14.26 -4.11
N ASP A 144 9.22 14.81 -4.64
CA ASP A 144 8.60 14.40 -5.90
C ASP A 144 9.27 15.12 -7.09
N THR A 145 10.54 14.77 -7.33
CA THR A 145 11.35 15.37 -8.40
C THR A 145 11.33 14.57 -9.69
N GLY A 146 10.61 13.44 -9.75
CA GLY A 146 10.57 12.51 -10.88
C GLY A 146 11.85 11.68 -11.03
N ALA A 147 13.00 12.23 -10.66
CA ALA A 147 14.28 11.51 -10.59
C ALA A 147 14.25 10.46 -9.47
N GLY A 148 14.71 9.24 -9.78
CA GLY A 148 14.77 8.14 -8.84
C GLY A 148 13.41 7.56 -8.44
N TRP A 149 12.35 7.85 -9.20
CA TRP A 149 11.16 7.01 -9.20
C TRP A 149 11.41 5.71 -9.98
N PRO A 150 10.69 4.63 -9.65
CA PRO A 150 10.63 3.45 -10.50
C PRO A 150 10.35 3.78 -11.96
N THR A 151 10.92 2.95 -12.85
CA THR A 151 10.69 3.03 -14.29
C THR A 151 10.25 1.67 -14.80
N VAL A 152 9.72 1.64 -16.02
CA VAL A 152 9.37 0.38 -16.69
C VAL A 152 10.58 -0.55 -16.75
N THR A 153 11.77 0.01 -17.01
CA THR A 153 13.04 -0.73 -17.04
C THR A 153 13.43 -1.31 -15.68
N SER A 154 13.33 -0.52 -14.60
CA SER A 154 13.70 -1.00 -13.27
C SER A 154 12.73 -2.08 -12.78
N VAL A 155 11.43 -1.89 -13.01
CA VAL A 155 10.40 -2.89 -12.70
C VAL A 155 10.62 -4.15 -13.51
N GLY A 156 10.92 -4.04 -14.81
CA GLY A 156 11.26 -5.16 -15.67
C GLY A 156 12.48 -5.96 -15.17
N SER A 157 13.48 -5.28 -14.61
CA SER A 157 14.67 -5.92 -14.03
C SER A 157 14.37 -6.67 -12.74
N ALA A 158 13.44 -6.18 -11.91
CA ALA A 158 12.94 -6.92 -10.76
C ALA A 158 12.12 -8.13 -11.22
N LEU A 159 11.17 -7.95 -12.14
CA LEU A 159 10.36 -9.04 -12.68
C LEU A 159 11.19 -10.14 -13.37
N GLY A 160 12.36 -9.82 -13.93
CA GLY A 160 13.25 -10.80 -14.55
C GLY A 160 14.06 -11.67 -13.58
N GLN A 161 13.93 -11.49 -12.27
CA GLN A 161 14.69 -12.28 -11.29
C GLN A 161 14.19 -13.73 -11.24
N GLY A 162 15.07 -14.69 -11.57
CA GLY A 162 14.72 -16.11 -11.66
C GLY A 162 14.57 -16.86 -10.33
N ALA A 163 14.42 -16.17 -9.20
CA ALA A 163 14.16 -16.80 -7.90
C ALA A 163 13.55 -15.81 -6.90
N TYR A 164 12.65 -16.28 -6.03
CA TYR A 164 11.97 -15.44 -5.03
C TYR A 164 12.93 -14.65 -4.13
N HIS A 165 14.02 -15.29 -3.67
CA HIS A 165 15.01 -14.66 -2.79
C HIS A 165 15.83 -13.54 -3.47
N LEU A 166 15.79 -13.45 -4.81
CA LEU A 166 16.37 -12.37 -5.61
C LEU A 166 15.31 -11.33 -6.01
N PHE A 167 14.12 -11.80 -6.37
CA PHE A 167 12.97 -10.97 -6.73
C PHE A 167 12.51 -10.09 -5.57
N ARG A 168 12.21 -10.68 -4.40
CA ARG A 168 11.70 -9.98 -3.22
C ARG A 168 12.59 -8.80 -2.82
N PRO A 169 13.92 -8.92 -2.63
CA PRO A 169 14.75 -7.76 -2.30
C PRO A 169 14.82 -6.74 -3.44
N ALA A 170 14.83 -7.19 -4.71
CA ALA A 170 14.82 -6.27 -5.84
C ALA A 170 13.55 -5.42 -5.92
N LEU A 171 12.40 -5.96 -5.47
CA LEU A 171 11.13 -5.24 -5.40
C LEU A 171 10.96 -4.42 -4.10
N GLU A 172 11.42 -4.93 -2.97
CA GLU A 172 11.29 -4.27 -1.67
C GLU A 172 12.21 -3.04 -1.57
N GLN A 173 13.45 -3.15 -2.04
CA GLN A 173 14.47 -2.11 -1.88
C GLN A 173 14.40 -1.04 -2.97
N SER A 174 15.28 -0.03 -2.87
CA SER A 174 15.40 1.01 -3.90
C SER A 174 15.80 0.37 -5.25
N PRO A 175 15.18 0.75 -6.38
CA PRO A 175 14.38 1.95 -6.58
C PRO A 175 12.85 1.79 -6.39
N HIS A 176 12.37 0.67 -5.85
CA HIS A 176 10.94 0.29 -5.87
C HIS A 176 10.20 0.63 -4.57
N HIS A 177 9.78 -0.34 -3.77
CA HIS A 177 8.90 -0.14 -2.62
C HIS A 177 9.45 0.91 -1.62
N ASN A 178 10.67 0.70 -1.11
CA ASN A 178 11.27 1.63 -0.14
C ASN A 178 11.40 3.05 -0.69
N GLN A 179 11.66 3.17 -1.99
CA GLN A 179 11.84 4.47 -2.61
C GLN A 179 10.53 5.24 -2.72
N ILE A 180 9.39 4.58 -2.95
CA ILE A 180 8.09 5.25 -3.00
C ILE A 180 7.72 5.83 -1.64
N HIS A 181 7.93 5.09 -0.55
CA HIS A 181 7.78 5.60 0.82
C HIS A 181 8.60 6.88 1.04
N VAL A 182 9.86 6.88 0.60
CA VAL A 182 10.75 8.06 0.67
C VAL A 182 10.25 9.21 -0.21
N ARG A 183 9.75 8.95 -1.41
CA ARG A 183 9.34 9.98 -2.38
C ARG A 183 8.05 10.68 -1.99
N VAL A 184 7.11 9.98 -1.36
CA VAL A 184 5.95 10.65 -0.74
C VAL A 184 6.40 11.40 0.52
N GLY A 185 7.29 10.78 1.30
CA GLY A 185 7.95 11.38 2.44
C GLY A 185 7.03 11.59 3.64
N ARG A 186 7.61 12.14 4.72
CA ARG A 186 6.89 12.45 5.98
C ARG A 186 6.21 11.21 6.56
N ASP A 187 4.88 11.16 6.60
CA ASP A 187 4.17 10.03 7.22
C ASP A 187 4.42 8.72 6.46
N MET A 188 4.52 8.76 5.13
CA MET A 188 4.87 7.60 4.31
C MET A 188 6.30 7.10 4.54
N ALA A 189 7.20 7.88 5.13
CA ALA A 189 8.59 7.46 5.37
C ALA A 189 8.81 6.77 6.74
N ARG A 190 7.74 6.45 7.47
CA ARG A 190 7.79 5.87 8.82
C ARG A 190 7.19 4.46 8.83
N MET A 191 7.44 3.69 9.89
CA MET A 191 6.73 2.41 10.12
C MET A 191 5.24 2.58 10.42
N THR A 192 4.79 3.81 10.59
CA THR A 192 3.39 4.21 10.70
C THR A 192 2.84 4.71 9.37
N SER A 193 3.50 4.40 8.24
CA SER A 193 3.09 4.81 6.89
C SER A 193 1.64 4.48 6.50
N PRO A 194 0.96 3.46 7.05
CA PRO A 194 -0.48 3.30 6.82
C PRO A 194 -1.32 4.48 7.31
N ASN A 195 -0.80 5.42 8.12
CA ASN A 195 -1.48 6.69 8.41
C ASN A 195 -1.82 7.49 7.14
N ASP A 196 -1.05 7.29 6.07
CA ASP A 196 -1.35 7.83 4.75
C ASP A 196 -2.09 6.76 3.91
N PRO A 197 -3.36 6.99 3.54
CA PRO A 197 -4.10 6.04 2.71
C PRO A 197 -3.48 5.71 1.34
N VAL A 198 -2.50 6.48 0.86
CA VAL A 198 -1.73 6.10 -0.34
C VAL A 198 -0.92 4.80 -0.13
N PHE A 199 -0.63 4.44 1.12
CA PHE A 199 0.01 3.17 1.51
C PHE A 199 -0.70 1.98 0.87
N TRP A 200 -2.02 1.93 0.92
CA TRP A 200 -2.80 0.79 0.45
C TRP A 200 -2.69 0.63 -1.07
N LEU A 201 -2.73 1.73 -1.81
CA LEU A 201 -2.55 1.73 -3.26
C LEU A 201 -1.11 1.36 -3.66
N HIS A 202 -0.14 1.84 -2.88
CA HIS A 202 1.26 1.53 -3.07
C HIS A 202 1.53 0.03 -2.89
N HIS A 203 1.03 -0.55 -1.78
CA HIS A 203 1.20 -1.97 -1.49
C HIS A 203 0.37 -2.88 -2.38
N ALA A 204 -0.80 -2.45 -2.87
CA ALA A 204 -1.52 -3.17 -3.91
C ALA A 204 -0.72 -3.26 -5.21
N GLN A 205 0.08 -2.24 -5.56
CA GLN A 205 1.00 -2.33 -6.71
C GLN A 205 2.16 -3.30 -6.43
N VAL A 206 2.69 -3.33 -5.20
CA VAL A 206 3.72 -4.30 -4.82
C VAL A 206 3.17 -5.73 -4.94
N ASP A 207 1.97 -5.96 -4.43
CA ASP A 207 1.30 -7.26 -4.52
C ASP A 207 1.00 -7.67 -5.97
N ARG A 208 0.52 -6.73 -6.79
CA ARG A 208 0.33 -6.92 -8.23
C ARG A 208 1.60 -7.33 -8.95
N LEU A 209 2.74 -6.70 -8.63
CA LEU A 209 4.02 -7.07 -9.21
C LEU A 209 4.48 -8.47 -8.77
N TRP A 210 4.13 -8.91 -7.56
CA TRP A 210 4.34 -10.30 -7.16
C TRP A 210 3.46 -11.27 -7.94
N ALA A 211 2.17 -10.97 -8.11
CA ALA A 211 1.26 -11.77 -8.94
C ALA A 211 1.79 -11.91 -10.38
N LYS A 212 2.25 -10.81 -10.98
CA LYS A 212 2.87 -10.79 -12.31
C LYS A 212 4.17 -11.60 -12.38
N TRP A 213 5.00 -11.55 -11.34
CA TRP A 213 6.20 -12.38 -11.27
C TRP A 213 5.85 -13.87 -11.23
N GLN A 214 4.84 -14.27 -10.44
CA GLN A 214 4.35 -15.65 -10.37
C GLN A 214 3.82 -16.16 -11.72
N GLU A 215 3.06 -15.32 -12.45
CA GLU A 215 2.53 -15.65 -13.78
C GLU A 215 3.65 -15.86 -14.81
N THR A 216 4.71 -15.06 -14.76
CA THR A 216 5.83 -15.11 -15.71
C THR A 216 6.90 -16.16 -15.38
N HIS A 217 6.83 -16.77 -14.18
CA HIS A 217 7.77 -17.78 -13.70
C HIS A 217 7.07 -19.09 -13.31
N PRO A 218 6.25 -19.69 -14.19
CA PRO A 218 5.52 -20.91 -13.86
C PRO A 218 6.50 -22.03 -13.52
N GLY A 219 6.25 -22.73 -12.41
CA GLY A 219 7.06 -23.86 -11.96
C GLY A 219 8.29 -23.51 -11.11
N LEU A 220 8.60 -22.22 -10.91
CA LEU A 220 9.55 -21.83 -9.87
C LEU A 220 8.91 -21.90 -8.48
N PRO A 221 9.69 -22.13 -7.41
CA PRO A 221 9.20 -21.95 -6.05
C PRO A 221 8.75 -20.50 -5.84
N ASN A 222 7.43 -20.28 -5.88
CA ASN A 222 6.76 -18.97 -5.76
C ASN A 222 7.04 -18.23 -4.45
N TYR A 223 7.58 -18.95 -3.47
CA TYR A 223 8.04 -18.48 -2.18
C TYR A 223 9.13 -19.44 -1.73
N ASN A 224 10.30 -18.91 -1.37
CA ASN A 224 11.37 -19.72 -0.79
C ASN A 224 11.90 -18.96 0.43
N PRO A 225 11.84 -19.60 1.60
CA PRO A 225 13.03 -20.32 1.98
C PRO A 225 12.69 -21.67 2.60
N MET A 226 13.11 -22.77 2.00
CA MET A 226 12.83 -24.10 2.54
C MET A 226 13.33 -24.27 3.98
N GLN A 227 14.34 -23.50 4.44
CA GLN A 227 14.75 -23.42 5.87
C GLN A 227 15.47 -22.11 6.29
N SER A 228 15.75 -21.16 5.40
CA SER A 228 16.53 -19.93 5.70
C SER A 228 15.65 -18.74 6.10
N GLY A 229 15.73 -18.31 7.37
CA GLY A 229 15.01 -17.14 7.87
C GLY A 229 14.65 -17.27 9.34
N GLY A 230 14.42 -16.14 10.00
CA GLY A 230 13.81 -16.11 11.33
C GLY A 230 12.42 -16.74 11.31
N VAL A 231 11.96 -17.22 12.47
CA VAL A 231 10.58 -17.68 12.64
C VAL A 231 9.64 -16.55 12.21
N GLY A 232 8.61 -16.89 11.44
CA GLY A 232 7.68 -15.94 10.82
C GLY A 232 7.93 -15.74 9.33
N HIS A 233 9.09 -16.14 8.82
CA HIS A 233 9.46 -15.98 7.41
C HIS A 233 9.45 -17.26 6.58
N ARG A 234 9.43 -18.44 7.20
CA ARG A 234 9.42 -19.70 6.44
C ARG A 234 8.01 -19.98 5.96
N ALA A 235 7.88 -20.75 4.88
CA ALA A 235 6.59 -21.03 4.25
C ALA A 235 5.52 -21.58 5.24
N ASN A 236 5.95 -22.41 6.19
CA ASN A 236 5.06 -23.02 7.19
C ASN A 236 4.94 -22.23 8.49
N ASP A 237 5.69 -21.14 8.65
CA ASP A 237 5.62 -20.31 9.85
C ASP A 237 4.33 -19.50 9.83
N MET A 238 3.75 -19.33 11.02
CA MET A 238 2.62 -18.44 11.24
C MET A 238 3.11 -16.99 11.17
N MET A 239 2.33 -16.09 10.58
CA MET A 239 2.63 -14.67 10.49
C MET A 239 1.96 -13.94 11.65
N TRP A 240 2.69 -13.11 12.39
CA TRP A 240 2.08 -12.26 13.43
C TRP A 240 1.28 -11.13 12.75
N PRO A 241 0.09 -10.73 13.23
CA PRO A 241 -0.57 -11.13 14.47
C PRO A 241 -1.48 -12.37 14.36
N TRP A 242 -1.49 -13.04 13.21
CA TRP A 242 -2.31 -14.22 12.91
C TRP A 242 -1.54 -15.52 13.25
N ASP A 243 -0.99 -15.57 14.46
CA ASP A 243 -0.15 -16.68 14.93
C ASP A 243 -0.72 -17.37 16.18
N GLY A 244 -2.02 -17.21 16.42
CA GLY A 244 -2.69 -17.76 17.59
C GLY A 244 -2.21 -17.18 18.92
N GLY A 245 -1.54 -16.02 18.91
CA GLY A 245 -0.98 -15.37 20.10
C GLY A 245 0.38 -15.93 20.52
N ALA A 246 1.07 -16.64 19.62
CA ALA A 246 2.39 -17.19 19.87
C ALA A 246 3.48 -16.10 20.02
N SER A 247 3.26 -14.92 19.46
CA SER A 247 4.18 -13.79 19.53
C SER A 247 3.47 -12.52 20.00
N LYS A 248 4.25 -11.59 20.54
CA LYS A 248 3.78 -10.30 21.06
C LYS A 248 4.70 -9.19 20.61
N THR A 249 4.14 -8.01 20.36
CA THR A 249 4.96 -6.82 20.14
C THR A 249 5.72 -6.42 21.40
N THR A 250 6.95 -5.97 21.22
CA THR A 250 7.79 -5.40 22.29
C THR A 250 7.68 -3.87 22.34
N ILE A 251 6.97 -3.25 21.39
CA ILE A 251 6.81 -1.80 21.35
C ILE A 251 5.89 -1.34 22.48
N LEU A 252 6.46 -0.55 23.40
CA LEU A 252 5.74 -0.04 24.56
C LEU A 252 4.58 0.87 24.15
N GLY A 253 3.45 0.76 24.85
CA GLY A 253 2.27 1.61 24.64
C GLY A 253 1.44 1.28 23.39
N ILE A 254 1.90 0.40 22.50
CA ILE A 254 1.16 0.04 21.28
C ILE A 254 0.17 -1.11 21.51
N ALA A 255 0.45 -2.01 22.44
CA ALA A 255 -0.38 -3.20 22.67
C ALA A 255 -1.87 -2.89 22.93
N GLN A 256 -2.18 -1.76 23.59
CA GLN A 256 -3.54 -1.30 23.87
C GLN A 256 -4.29 -0.75 22.63
N LEU A 257 -3.57 -0.45 21.54
CA LEU A 257 -4.11 0.04 20.28
C LEU A 257 -4.35 -1.10 19.28
N LEU A 258 -3.90 -2.32 19.60
CA LEU A 258 -4.02 -3.46 18.72
C LEU A 258 -5.44 -4.04 18.75
N PRO A 259 -5.93 -4.54 17.60
CA PRO A 259 -7.11 -5.39 17.57
C PRO A 259 -6.85 -6.71 18.32
N SER A 260 -7.91 -7.33 18.79
CA SER A 260 -7.86 -8.71 19.30
C SER A 260 -8.11 -9.70 18.18
N TYR A 261 -7.25 -10.72 18.07
CA TYR A 261 -7.42 -11.83 17.14
C TYR A 261 -7.80 -13.10 17.91
N ALA A 262 -8.70 -13.90 17.34
CA ALA A 262 -9.03 -15.20 17.92
C ALA A 262 -7.79 -16.11 17.89
N GLY A 263 -7.62 -16.97 18.90
CA GLY A 263 -6.50 -17.93 18.92
C GLY A 263 -6.51 -18.93 17.74
N THR A 264 -7.66 -19.07 17.07
CA THR A 264 -7.85 -19.87 15.86
C THR A 264 -7.57 -19.10 14.58
N ASP A 265 -7.36 -17.78 14.64
CA ASP A 265 -7.01 -16.95 13.50
C ASP A 265 -5.51 -17.11 13.20
N ILE A 266 -5.21 -18.13 12.40
CA ILE A 266 -3.86 -18.55 12.06
C ILE A 266 -3.66 -18.45 10.56
N VAL A 267 -2.67 -17.66 10.14
CA VAL A 267 -2.26 -17.54 8.73
C VAL A 267 -0.77 -17.82 8.61
N ARG A 268 -0.40 -18.74 7.73
CA ARG A 268 1.01 -19.02 7.40
C ARG A 268 1.40 -18.32 6.11
N CYS A 269 2.70 -18.09 5.92
CA CYS A 269 3.23 -17.51 4.69
C CYS A 269 2.75 -18.25 3.43
N ARG A 270 2.69 -19.60 3.48
CA ARG A 270 2.24 -20.43 2.35
C ARG A 270 0.77 -20.28 2.01
N ASP A 271 -0.06 -19.90 2.98
CA ASP A 271 -1.52 -19.90 2.83
C ASP A 271 -1.99 -18.76 1.91
N VAL A 272 -1.10 -17.80 1.63
CA VAL A 272 -1.40 -16.59 0.84
C VAL A 272 -0.57 -16.46 -0.44
N ILE A 273 0.24 -17.46 -0.79
CA ILE A 273 1.09 -17.42 -2.00
C ILE A 273 0.23 -17.32 -3.27
N ASP A 274 -0.87 -18.07 -3.33
CA ASP A 274 -1.76 -18.07 -4.49
C ASP A 274 -2.89 -17.05 -4.27
N HIS A 275 -2.74 -15.86 -4.84
CA HIS A 275 -3.74 -14.80 -4.75
C HIS A 275 -5.08 -15.18 -5.40
N ARG A 276 -5.08 -16.06 -6.41
CA ARG A 276 -6.31 -16.52 -7.06
C ARG A 276 -7.09 -17.46 -6.17
N ALA A 277 -6.39 -18.30 -5.40
CA ALA A 277 -7.02 -19.10 -4.34
C ALA A 277 -7.61 -18.23 -3.22
N LEU A 278 -7.11 -17.01 -3.03
CA LEU A 278 -7.69 -16.00 -2.13
C LEU A 278 -8.90 -15.26 -2.73
N GLY A 279 -9.24 -15.51 -3.99
CA GLY A 279 -10.48 -15.04 -4.61
C GLY A 279 -10.36 -13.71 -5.39
N TYR A 280 -9.16 -13.23 -5.68
CA TYR A 280 -8.95 -12.02 -6.46
C TYR A 280 -7.93 -12.20 -7.59
N CYS A 281 -7.91 -11.28 -8.53
CA CYS A 281 -6.92 -11.15 -9.60
C CYS A 281 -6.81 -9.67 -9.99
N TYR A 282 -5.68 -9.28 -10.58
CA TYR A 282 -5.47 -7.95 -11.12
C TYR A 282 -5.93 -7.85 -12.58
N ASP A 283 -6.34 -6.64 -12.96
CA ASP A 283 -6.93 -6.29 -14.26
C ASP A 283 -6.02 -6.58 -15.47
N ASP A 284 -4.70 -6.60 -15.29
CA ASP A 284 -3.74 -6.94 -16.35
C ASP A 284 -3.24 -8.40 -16.33
N GLU A 285 -3.81 -9.27 -15.49
CA GLU A 285 -3.48 -10.69 -15.51
C GLU A 285 -4.30 -11.48 -16.53
N ALA A 286 -3.72 -12.52 -17.10
CA ALA A 286 -4.44 -13.39 -18.01
C ALA A 286 -5.62 -14.10 -17.31
N GLY A 287 -6.76 -14.13 -17.98
CA GLY A 287 -7.96 -14.80 -17.49
C GLY A 287 -8.62 -14.14 -16.28
N CYS A 288 -8.19 -12.94 -15.87
CA CYS A 288 -8.94 -12.13 -14.93
C CYS A 288 -10.16 -11.53 -15.68
N PRO A 289 -11.40 -11.72 -15.20
CA PRO A 289 -12.55 -11.09 -15.83
C PRO A 289 -12.41 -9.57 -15.76
N CYS A 290 -12.47 -8.90 -16.91
CA CYS A 290 -12.38 -7.44 -17.06
C CYS A 290 -13.56 -6.66 -16.46
N GLU A 291 -14.45 -7.33 -15.71
CA GLU A 291 -15.63 -6.75 -15.08
C GLU A 291 -15.55 -6.97 -13.57
N ASN A 292 -15.51 -5.84 -12.84
CA ASN A 292 -15.64 -5.71 -11.39
C ASN A 292 -16.53 -6.81 -10.78
N ARG A 293 -15.92 -7.90 -10.29
CA ARG A 293 -16.62 -8.81 -9.41
C ARG A 293 -16.74 -8.14 -8.05
N VAL A 294 -17.98 -7.85 -7.65
CA VAL A 294 -18.36 -7.92 -6.25
C VAL A 294 -17.90 -9.30 -5.77
N ILE A 295 -16.97 -9.33 -4.83
CA ILE A 295 -16.57 -10.58 -4.18
C ILE A 295 -17.81 -11.04 -3.41
N GLU A 296 -18.55 -12.00 -3.97
CA GLU A 296 -19.56 -12.72 -3.20
C GLU A 296 -18.82 -13.39 -2.03
N PRO A 297 -19.19 -13.12 -0.77
CA PRO A 297 -18.44 -13.55 0.40
C PRO A 297 -18.42 -15.08 0.42
N THR A 298 -17.32 -15.67 0.00
CA THR A 298 -17.15 -17.12 0.01
C THR A 298 -16.72 -17.50 1.43
N THR A 299 -17.71 -17.89 2.22
CA THR A 299 -17.60 -18.69 3.45
C THR A 299 -16.64 -18.18 4.52
N MET A 300 -17.22 -17.36 5.39
CA MET A 300 -16.83 -17.11 6.78
C MET A 300 -16.30 -18.38 7.48
N ILE A 301 -15.17 -18.30 8.19
CA ILE A 301 -15.11 -18.96 9.50
C ILE A 301 -15.87 -18.02 10.45
N ARG A 302 -17.18 -18.24 10.54
CA ARG A 302 -17.97 -17.78 11.69
C ARG A 302 -17.39 -18.51 12.90
N GLY A 303 -16.54 -17.83 13.67
CA GLY A 303 -16.51 -18.06 15.10
C GLY A 303 -17.90 -17.70 15.61
N GLU A 304 -18.55 -18.69 16.20
CA GLU A 304 -19.85 -18.73 16.89
C GLU A 304 -20.58 -17.39 17.10
N GLU A 305 -21.87 -17.41 16.79
CA GLU A 305 -22.80 -16.29 16.94
C GLU A 305 -22.72 -15.62 18.32
N GLY A 306 -22.23 -14.38 18.35
CA GLY A 306 -22.38 -13.40 19.42
C GLY A 306 -23.15 -12.18 18.88
N PRO A 307 -23.89 -11.43 19.72
CA PRO A 307 -25.06 -10.69 19.29
C PRO A 307 -24.69 -9.56 18.33
N SER A 308 -25.58 -9.36 17.36
CA SER A 308 -25.64 -8.23 16.42
C SER A 308 -25.02 -6.98 17.04
N ALA A 309 -23.86 -6.56 16.52
CA ALA A 309 -23.18 -5.36 16.99
C ALA A 309 -24.10 -4.15 16.74
N VAL A 310 -24.73 -3.68 17.82
CA VAL A 310 -25.37 -2.37 17.86
C VAL A 310 -24.24 -1.36 17.83
N TRP A 311 -24.08 -0.67 16.71
CA TRP A 311 -23.12 0.41 16.56
C TRP A 311 -23.48 1.53 17.55
N ALA A 312 -22.62 1.77 18.54
CA ALA A 312 -22.79 2.92 19.42
C ALA A 312 -22.46 4.19 18.62
N GLU A 313 -23.43 5.11 18.49
CA GLU A 313 -23.29 6.31 17.67
C GLU A 313 -22.53 7.47 18.33
N GLU A 314 -22.09 7.38 19.58
CA GLU A 314 -21.39 8.52 20.21
C GLU A 314 -20.24 8.11 21.16
N PRO A 315 -19.11 8.86 21.17
CA PRO A 315 -18.04 8.64 22.13
C PRO A 315 -18.40 9.21 23.52
N PRO A 316 -17.99 8.57 24.63
CA PRO A 316 -18.09 9.20 25.94
C PRO A 316 -17.12 10.38 26.02
N THR A 317 -17.68 11.56 26.25
CA THR A 317 -16.93 12.77 26.61
C THR A 317 -16.39 12.63 28.03
N THR A 318 -15.20 13.19 28.27
CA THR A 318 -14.46 13.38 29.55
C THR A 318 -13.42 12.32 29.93
N LEU A 319 -12.15 12.64 29.63
CA LEU A 319 -10.98 12.16 30.40
C LEU A 319 -10.46 13.33 31.24
N ARG A 320 -10.29 13.09 32.54
CA ARG A 320 -9.73 14.05 33.50
C ARG A 320 -8.21 14.06 33.39
N PHE A 321 -7.63 15.25 33.33
CA PHE A 321 -6.18 15.48 33.36
C PHE A 321 -5.62 15.22 34.76
N GLY A 322 -4.57 14.42 34.83
CA GLY A 322 -3.65 14.31 35.97
C GLY A 322 -2.27 14.76 35.52
N GLU A 323 -1.59 15.52 36.39
CA GLU A 323 -0.43 16.37 36.14
C GLU A 323 0.86 15.66 35.69
N GLU A 324 1.71 16.45 35.03
CA GLU A 324 2.99 16.11 34.37
C GLU A 324 4.14 15.79 35.34
N GLU A 325 5.08 14.95 34.88
CA GLU A 325 6.51 14.99 35.24
C GLU A 325 7.35 14.59 34.00
N PRO A 326 8.59 15.11 33.81
CA PRO A 326 9.22 15.23 32.50
C PRO A 326 9.95 13.96 32.04
N VAL A 327 9.77 13.59 30.77
CA VAL A 327 10.51 12.48 30.14
C VAL A 327 11.72 13.01 29.39
N THR A 328 12.90 12.62 29.86
CA THR A 328 14.21 12.81 29.21
C THR A 328 14.26 12.17 27.83
N THR A 329 14.68 12.98 26.85
CA THR A 329 14.93 12.61 25.45
C THR A 329 16.08 11.61 25.34
N LEU A 330 15.83 10.42 24.78
CA LEU A 330 16.88 9.50 24.35
C LEU A 330 16.95 9.52 22.82
N ALA A 331 18.05 10.04 22.29
CA ALA A 331 18.39 10.00 20.87
C ALA A 331 18.82 8.58 20.47
N LEU A 332 18.24 8.09 19.38
CA LEU A 332 18.73 6.98 18.55
C LEU A 332 18.73 7.56 17.12
N GLY A 333 19.75 7.53 16.28
CA GLY A 333 21.09 6.97 16.23
C GLY A 333 21.50 7.18 14.76
N GLU A 334 22.63 7.83 14.53
CA GLU A 334 23.00 8.47 13.27
C GLU A 334 23.30 7.53 12.10
N GLU A 335 23.21 8.11 10.90
CA GLU A 335 23.41 7.52 9.58
C GLU A 335 24.86 7.13 9.27
N GLY A 336 25.04 6.09 8.43
CA GLY A 336 26.30 5.73 7.80
C GLY A 336 26.55 6.48 6.46
N PRO A 337 27.80 6.53 5.98
CA PRO A 337 28.36 7.74 5.35
C PRO A 337 28.06 7.89 3.86
N ILE A 338 27.81 9.15 3.47
CA ILE A 338 27.71 9.61 2.09
C ILE A 338 29.11 10.08 1.65
N THR A 339 29.75 9.39 0.71
CA THR A 339 30.97 9.90 0.07
C THR A 339 30.60 10.93 -0.99
N ARG A 340 31.05 12.16 -0.74
CA ARG A 340 30.95 13.35 -1.60
C ARG A 340 31.84 13.18 -2.84
N VAL A 341 31.31 13.52 -4.01
CA VAL A 341 32.12 13.86 -5.20
C VAL A 341 31.74 15.28 -5.60
N GLU A 342 32.65 16.22 -5.34
CA GLU A 342 32.74 17.54 -5.99
C GLU A 342 33.50 17.31 -7.32
N ASP A 343 33.31 17.98 -8.46
CA ASP A 343 33.09 19.40 -8.76
C ASP A 343 32.56 19.60 -10.21
N GLY A 344 32.01 20.78 -10.50
CA GLY A 344 32.12 21.40 -11.85
C GLY A 344 30.86 22.05 -12.43
N PRO A 345 30.86 23.36 -12.77
CA PRO A 345 29.66 24.13 -13.12
C PRO A 345 29.35 24.10 -14.63
N ILE A 346 28.06 24.10 -15.00
CA ILE A 346 27.66 24.44 -16.37
C ILE A 346 26.52 25.46 -16.35
N THR A 347 26.73 26.47 -17.17
CA THR A 347 26.08 27.77 -17.34
C THR A 347 24.75 27.72 -18.08
N ARG A 348 23.84 28.63 -17.67
CA ARG A 348 22.75 29.34 -18.37
C ARG A 348 21.86 28.62 -19.41
N ALA A 349 20.56 28.81 -19.18
CA ALA A 349 19.44 28.63 -20.10
C ALA A 349 19.49 29.62 -21.27
N GLU A 350 19.33 29.15 -22.53
CA GLU A 350 18.61 29.65 -23.74
C GLU A 350 18.67 28.43 -24.72
N ASP A 351 17.62 27.68 -25.04
CA ASP A 351 16.67 27.92 -26.13
C ASP A 351 15.60 26.81 -26.13
N ILE A 352 14.32 27.20 -26.09
CA ILE A 352 13.17 26.33 -26.36
C ILE A 352 12.82 26.47 -27.84
N VAL A 353 12.98 25.40 -28.62
CA VAL A 353 12.41 25.29 -29.96
C VAL A 353 11.29 24.25 -29.93
N LEU A 354 10.06 24.74 -30.04
CA LEU A 354 8.85 23.96 -30.27
C LEU A 354 8.92 23.32 -31.67
N THR A 355 8.82 22.00 -31.74
CA THR A 355 8.37 21.32 -32.96
C THR A 355 7.12 20.52 -32.64
N GLN A 356 5.99 20.99 -33.19
CA GLN A 356 4.75 20.21 -33.23
C GLN A 356 4.98 19.02 -34.15
N ARG A 357 4.58 17.82 -33.71
CA ARG A 357 4.50 16.64 -34.57
C ARG A 357 3.05 16.24 -34.73
N GLU A 358 2.66 16.21 -35.99
CA GLU A 358 1.37 15.80 -36.53
C GLU A 358 1.08 14.31 -36.32
N ASP A 359 -0.21 13.98 -36.27
CA ASP A 359 -0.77 12.64 -36.09
C ASP A 359 -0.41 11.67 -37.23
N PRO A 360 -0.22 10.36 -36.96
CA PRO A 360 -0.02 9.36 -37.99
C PRO A 360 -1.35 8.91 -38.65
N PRO A 361 -1.36 8.60 -39.96
CA PRO A 361 -2.58 8.34 -40.72
C PRO A 361 -3.14 6.92 -40.51
N GLY A 362 -4.47 6.84 -40.61
CA GLY A 362 -5.28 5.66 -40.38
C GLY A 362 -5.06 4.49 -41.34
N PHE A 363 -5.25 3.30 -40.79
CA PHE A 363 -5.18 2.01 -41.48
C PHE A 363 -6.49 1.72 -42.25
N VAL A 364 -6.37 1.45 -43.56
CA VAL A 364 -7.48 1.05 -44.46
C VAL A 364 -7.27 -0.40 -44.91
N PRO A 365 -8.25 -1.30 -44.77
CA PRO A 365 -8.10 -2.71 -45.18
C PRO A 365 -8.26 -2.89 -46.70
N PRO A 366 -7.69 -3.95 -47.30
CA PRO A 366 -7.59 -4.09 -48.75
C PRO A 366 -8.92 -4.49 -49.42
N ARG A 367 -9.32 -3.73 -50.44
CA ARG A 367 -10.39 -4.11 -51.38
C ARG A 367 -9.86 -4.98 -52.52
N ARG A 368 -10.64 -6.00 -52.86
CA ARG A 368 -10.45 -6.95 -53.97
C ARG A 368 -10.37 -6.23 -55.33
N ARG A 369 -9.42 -6.64 -56.17
CA ARG A 369 -9.34 -6.24 -57.59
C ARG A 369 -10.40 -6.98 -58.42
N GLY A 370 -11.25 -6.22 -59.11
CA GLY A 370 -11.99 -6.67 -60.28
C GLY A 370 -11.32 -6.13 -61.55
N GLY A 371 -10.96 -7.00 -62.48
CA GLY A 371 -10.60 -6.69 -63.86
C GLY A 371 -11.72 -7.14 -64.79
N GLY A 372 -12.10 -6.30 -65.75
CA GLY A 372 -13.33 -6.41 -66.54
C GLY A 372 -13.26 -7.17 -67.86
N GLY A 373 -14.36 -7.03 -68.63
CA GLY A 373 -14.49 -7.31 -70.06
C GLY A 373 -15.25 -8.59 -70.42
N GLY A 374 -16.50 -8.48 -70.91
CA GLY A 374 -17.40 -9.56 -71.35
C GLY A 374 -17.08 -10.15 -72.75
N PRO A 375 -18.05 -10.61 -73.59
CA PRO A 375 -19.52 -10.63 -73.47
C PRO A 375 -20.21 -11.97 -73.93
N PHE A 376 -21.55 -11.95 -74.01
CA PHE A 376 -22.52 -12.81 -74.74
C PHE A 376 -23.23 -13.97 -74.01
N GLY A 377 -24.57 -14.00 -74.18
CA GLY A 377 -25.42 -15.18 -74.01
C GLY A 377 -26.87 -14.85 -73.62
N ASP A 378 -27.73 -14.66 -74.62
CA ASP A 378 -29.19 -14.49 -74.52
C ASP A 378 -29.91 -15.65 -73.80
N PHE A 379 -30.95 -15.31 -73.03
CA PHE A 379 -32.36 -15.78 -73.07
C PHE A 379 -33.07 -15.62 -71.73
#